data_AF-A0A955G246-F1
#
_entry.id   AF-A0A955G246-F1
#
_cell.length_a   1.000
_cell.length_b   1.000
_cell.length_c   1.000
_cell.angle_alpha   90.00
_cell.angle_beta   90.00
_cell.angle_gamma   90.00
#
_symmetry.space_group_name_H-M   'P 1'
#
loop_
_entity.id
_entity.type
_entity.pdbx_description
1 polymer ?
#
loop_
_entity_poly.entity_id
_entity_poly.type
_entity_poly.pdbx_seq_one_letter_code
_entity_poly.pdbx_strand_id
1 'polypeptide(L)'
;MKEAGEIIEIIDLEQILDLHFKTYQFENNPNGKMLLGILFATSKQYSDKLSVDVSRGITGAIRDGKYVGVIKKGYYVDLDSGYFLPDTENWKLLRQAVEMRLKERKTNQEVAEFLNSSGFSYRKYQDEPYKKSKLNKKTVAKLLSDPFYCGVYEYGKNYANLHEIYTFVPLVTTDEHIVLSKNTADTFQKEYAGRKTNAQRLELGILREKVV
;
A
#
# COMPACT_ATOMS: atom_id res chain seq x y z
N MET A 1 2.47 29.47 -2.75
CA MET A 1 2.16 30.76 -3.42
C MET A 1 2.73 31.93 -2.63
N LYS A 2 2.75 31.86 -1.29
CA LYS A 2 3.40 32.86 -0.44
C LYS A 2 4.88 33.05 -0.81
N GLU A 3 5.57 31.94 -1.02
CA GLU A 3 7.00 31.87 -1.36
C GLU A 3 7.28 32.51 -2.73
N ALA A 4 6.36 32.37 -3.68
CA ALA A 4 6.46 32.99 -5.00
C ALA A 4 6.36 34.52 -4.93
N GLY A 5 5.49 35.03 -4.05
CA GLY A 5 5.36 36.47 -3.80
C GLY A 5 6.61 37.05 -3.11
N GLU A 6 7.13 36.34 -2.11
CA GLU A 6 8.38 36.73 -1.43
C GLU A 6 9.56 36.79 -2.42
N ILE A 7 9.68 35.84 -3.36
CA ILE A 7 10.74 35.88 -4.38
C ILE A 7 10.59 37.13 -5.28
N ILE A 8 9.38 37.47 -5.71
CA ILE A 8 9.15 38.66 -6.55
C ILE A 8 9.47 39.94 -5.77
N GLU A 9 9.08 40.02 -4.49
CA GLU A 9 9.38 41.14 -3.61
C GLU A 9 10.90 41.33 -3.41
N ILE A 10 11.66 40.24 -3.24
CA ILE A 10 13.12 40.30 -3.09
C ILE A 10 13.79 40.79 -4.39
N ILE A 11 13.22 40.48 -5.56
CA ILE A 11 13.66 41.03 -6.85
C ILE A 11 13.29 42.52 -6.98
N ASP A 12 12.11 42.93 -6.49
CA ASP A 12 11.70 44.34 -6.44
C ASP A 12 12.59 45.18 -5.52
N LEU A 13 13.05 44.60 -4.40
CA LEU A 13 13.99 45.21 -3.47
C LEU A 13 15.46 45.17 -3.96
N GLU A 14 15.70 44.69 -5.19
CA GLU A 14 17.03 44.54 -5.81
C GLU A 14 18.03 43.69 -4.99
N GLN A 15 17.54 42.86 -4.08
CA GLN A 15 18.37 41.93 -3.31
C GLN A 15 18.77 40.72 -4.16
N ILE A 16 17.90 40.33 -5.11
CA ILE A 16 18.22 39.37 -6.17
C ILE A 16 18.28 40.15 -7.49
N LEU A 17 19.46 40.14 -8.12
CA LEU A 17 19.70 40.84 -9.38
C LEU A 17 19.15 40.07 -10.58
N ASP A 18 19.27 38.73 -10.58
CA ASP A 18 18.88 37.89 -11.71
C ASP A 18 18.55 36.44 -11.28
N LEU A 19 17.75 35.76 -12.09
CA LEU A 19 17.33 34.37 -11.91
C LEU A 19 17.62 33.56 -13.18
N HIS A 20 18.51 32.60 -13.08
CA HIS A 20 18.84 31.73 -14.20
C HIS A 20 18.05 30.42 -14.14
N PHE A 21 17.17 30.18 -15.11
CA PHE A 21 16.50 28.90 -15.29
C PHE A 21 17.01 28.18 -16.53
N LYS A 22 16.94 26.84 -16.52
CA LYS A 22 17.40 26.02 -17.64
C LYS A 22 16.51 26.15 -18.89
N THR A 23 15.23 26.42 -18.70
CA THR A 23 14.20 26.42 -19.76
C THR A 23 13.59 27.80 -20.01
N TYR A 24 13.96 28.79 -19.22
CA TYR A 24 13.37 30.12 -19.24
C TYR A 24 14.45 31.15 -18.94
N GLN A 25 14.50 32.22 -19.72
CA GLN A 25 15.38 33.34 -19.45
C GLN A 25 14.56 34.42 -18.74
N PHE A 26 14.95 34.76 -17.53
CA PHE A 26 14.30 35.81 -16.76
C PHE A 26 14.84 37.18 -17.17
N GLU A 27 13.96 38.17 -17.19
CA GLU A 27 14.33 39.57 -17.34
C GLU A 27 13.74 40.36 -16.17
N ASN A 28 14.56 41.17 -15.50
CA ASN A 28 14.13 42.00 -14.38
C ASN A 28 13.41 43.28 -14.87
N ASN A 29 12.30 43.10 -15.59
CA ASN A 29 11.39 44.15 -16.02
C ASN A 29 9.94 43.80 -15.60
N PRO A 30 8.99 44.75 -15.65
CA PRO A 30 7.62 44.49 -15.21
C PRO A 30 6.96 43.28 -15.90
N ASN A 31 7.22 43.06 -17.19
CA ASN A 31 6.68 41.94 -17.95
C ASN A 31 7.31 40.60 -17.53
N GLY A 32 8.62 40.57 -17.27
CA GLY A 32 9.35 39.38 -16.82
C GLY A 32 8.95 38.95 -15.42
N LYS A 33 8.68 39.91 -14.51
CA LYS A 33 8.09 39.63 -13.17
C LYS A 33 6.67 39.09 -13.26
N MET A 34 5.83 39.66 -14.13
CA MET A 34 4.49 39.14 -14.40
C MET A 34 4.54 37.71 -14.93
N LEU A 35 5.40 37.44 -15.91
CA LEU A 35 5.57 36.10 -16.49
C LEU A 35 6.10 35.10 -15.44
N LEU A 36 7.05 35.51 -14.60
CA LEU A 36 7.55 34.71 -13.49
C LEU A 36 6.42 34.34 -12.50
N GLY A 37 5.53 35.29 -12.18
CA GLY A 37 4.35 35.03 -11.35
C GLY A 37 3.40 33.98 -11.95
N ILE A 38 3.14 34.07 -13.27
CA ILE A 38 2.34 33.07 -14.01
C ILE A 38 3.03 31.71 -13.99
N LEU A 39 4.35 31.65 -14.17
CA LEU A 39 5.13 30.40 -14.11
C LEU A 39 5.07 29.75 -12.72
N PHE A 40 5.12 30.53 -11.65
CA PHE A 40 4.92 29.98 -10.30
C PHE A 40 3.50 29.43 -10.10
N ALA A 41 2.47 30.14 -10.56
CA ALA A 41 1.09 29.70 -10.46
C ALA A 41 0.85 28.39 -11.23
N THR A 42 1.34 28.30 -12.47
CA THR A 42 1.23 27.11 -13.32
C THR A 42 2.00 25.92 -12.74
N SER A 43 3.20 26.14 -12.20
CA SER A 43 4.00 25.09 -11.54
C SER A 43 3.29 24.52 -10.31
N LYS A 44 2.65 25.39 -9.52
CA LYS A 44 1.86 24.97 -8.36
C LYS A 44 0.63 24.16 -8.78
N GLN A 45 -0.12 24.65 -9.77
CA GLN A 45 -1.27 23.93 -10.33
C GLN A 45 -0.86 22.56 -10.85
N TYR A 46 0.26 22.46 -11.57
CA TYR A 46 0.76 21.19 -12.10
C TYR A 46 1.03 20.18 -10.98
N SER A 47 1.71 20.62 -9.93
CA SER A 47 2.04 19.76 -8.78
C SER A 47 0.78 19.28 -8.05
N ASP A 48 -0.19 20.18 -7.85
CA ASP A 48 -1.45 19.85 -7.18
C ASP A 48 -2.32 18.93 -8.03
N LYS A 49 -2.43 19.21 -9.33
CA LYS A 49 -3.19 18.38 -10.28
C LYS A 49 -2.60 16.98 -10.39
N LEU A 50 -1.27 16.85 -10.44
CA LEU A 50 -0.61 15.55 -10.50
C LEU A 50 -0.99 14.68 -9.29
N SER A 51 -1.05 15.26 -8.09
CA SER A 51 -1.48 14.54 -6.89
C SER A 51 -2.92 14.00 -7.00
N VAL A 52 -3.83 14.82 -7.54
CA VAL A 52 -5.23 14.43 -7.80
C VAL A 52 -5.31 13.32 -8.85
N ASP A 53 -4.57 13.48 -9.96
CA ASP A 53 -4.57 12.51 -11.06
C ASP A 53 -4.00 11.15 -10.62
N VAL A 54 -2.91 11.15 -9.85
CA VAL A 54 -2.34 9.92 -9.26
C VAL A 54 -3.33 9.27 -8.29
N SER A 55 -3.95 10.05 -7.41
CA SER A 55 -4.93 9.54 -6.45
C SER A 55 -6.15 8.91 -7.13
N ARG A 56 -6.63 9.55 -8.20
CA ARG A 56 -7.72 9.04 -9.05
C ARG A 56 -7.30 7.76 -9.78
N GLY A 57 -6.10 7.72 -10.34
CA GLY A 57 -5.56 6.53 -11.00
C GLY A 57 -5.45 5.34 -10.05
N ILE A 58 -4.92 5.56 -8.85
CA ILE A 58 -4.87 4.54 -7.79
C ILE A 58 -6.28 4.06 -7.44
N THR A 59 -7.21 4.98 -7.20
CA THR A 59 -8.58 4.64 -6.82
C THR A 59 -9.27 3.81 -7.90
N GLY A 60 -9.10 4.16 -9.17
CA GLY A 60 -9.60 3.37 -10.30
C GLY A 60 -8.97 1.97 -10.36
N ALA A 61 -7.65 1.87 -10.24
CA ALA A 61 -6.96 0.58 -10.26
C ALA A 61 -7.42 -0.34 -9.12
N ILE A 62 -7.58 0.17 -7.90
CA ILE A 62 -8.08 -0.61 -6.76
C ILE A 62 -9.52 -1.07 -7.01
N ARG A 63 -10.40 -0.16 -7.47
CA ARG A 63 -11.80 -0.51 -7.79
C ARG A 63 -11.90 -1.61 -8.83
N ASP A 64 -10.99 -1.61 -9.80
CA ASP A 64 -10.89 -2.63 -10.84
C ASP A 64 -10.11 -3.88 -10.38
N GLY A 65 -9.67 -3.96 -9.11
CA GLY A 65 -8.97 -5.11 -8.53
C GLY A 65 -7.53 -5.28 -9.01
N LYS A 66 -6.96 -4.27 -9.65
CA LYS A 66 -5.61 -4.28 -10.24
C LYS A 66 -4.54 -3.94 -9.21
N TYR A 67 -3.37 -4.52 -9.39
CA TYR A 67 -2.24 -4.34 -8.51
C TYR A 67 -1.77 -2.88 -8.41
N VAL A 68 -1.64 -2.38 -7.17
CA VAL A 68 -1.00 -1.12 -6.81
C VAL A 68 -0.04 -1.32 -5.63
N GLY A 69 1.16 -0.75 -5.72
CA GLY A 69 2.07 -0.61 -4.59
C GLY A 69 2.89 -1.87 -4.29
N VAL A 70 2.56 -2.61 -3.23
CA VAL A 70 3.40 -3.72 -2.71
C VAL A 70 2.76 -5.07 -3.03
N ILE A 71 3.55 -6.00 -3.58
CA ILE A 71 3.06 -7.33 -3.94
C ILE A 71 2.70 -8.14 -2.69
N LYS A 72 1.60 -8.89 -2.79
CA LYS A 72 1.11 -9.78 -1.73
C LYS A 72 1.82 -11.12 -1.87
N LYS A 73 2.49 -11.55 -0.81
CA LYS A 73 3.32 -12.76 -0.80
C LYS A 73 2.46 -14.00 -1.10
N GLY A 74 2.98 -14.92 -1.92
CA GLY A 74 2.22 -16.08 -2.42
C GLY A 74 1.39 -15.80 -3.67
N TYR A 75 1.41 -14.56 -4.16
CA TYR A 75 0.80 -14.14 -5.42
C TYR A 75 1.83 -13.38 -6.25
N TYR A 76 1.63 -13.39 -7.56
CA TYR A 76 2.32 -12.53 -8.50
C TYR A 76 1.30 -11.74 -9.32
N VAL A 77 1.77 -10.70 -9.99
CA VAL A 77 0.94 -9.87 -10.86
C VAL A 77 1.09 -10.36 -12.28
N ASP A 78 -0.03 -10.63 -12.92
CA ASP A 78 -0.06 -10.85 -14.37
C ASP A 78 0.13 -9.51 -15.10
N LEU A 79 1.02 -9.46 -16.09
CA LEU A 79 1.37 -8.21 -16.78
C LEU A 79 0.26 -7.73 -17.73
N ASP A 80 -0.50 -8.67 -18.29
CA ASP A 80 -1.56 -8.35 -19.25
C ASP A 80 -2.82 -7.84 -18.54
N SER A 81 -3.29 -8.56 -17.52
CA SER A 81 -4.51 -8.18 -16.78
C SER A 81 -4.25 -7.19 -15.63
N GLY A 82 -3.06 -7.23 -15.04
CA GLY A 82 -2.74 -6.51 -13.81
C GLY A 82 -3.32 -7.14 -12.54
N TYR A 83 -3.87 -8.35 -12.62
CA TYR A 83 -4.49 -9.06 -11.50
C TYR A 83 -3.49 -9.90 -10.71
N PHE A 84 -3.90 -10.25 -9.48
CA PHE A 84 -3.11 -11.12 -8.61
C PHE A 84 -3.44 -12.58 -8.92
N LEU A 85 -2.43 -13.32 -9.36
CA LEU A 85 -2.52 -14.75 -9.58
C LEU A 85 -1.71 -15.51 -8.51
N PRO A 86 -2.21 -16.66 -8.03
CA PRO A 86 -1.50 -17.44 -7.03
C PRO A 86 -0.21 -18.03 -7.60
N ASP A 87 0.87 -17.90 -6.84
CA ASP A 87 2.13 -18.58 -7.14
C ASP A 87 2.07 -20.00 -6.61
N THR A 88 1.94 -21.00 -7.49
CA THR A 88 1.61 -22.38 -7.14
C THR A 88 2.42 -22.96 -5.98
N GLU A 89 3.72 -22.68 -5.90
CA GLU A 89 4.59 -23.24 -4.84
C GLU A 89 4.52 -22.40 -3.56
N ASN A 90 4.72 -21.09 -3.67
CA ASN A 90 4.70 -20.20 -2.50
C ASN A 90 3.30 -20.11 -1.87
N TRP A 91 2.24 -20.23 -2.66
CA TRP A 91 0.85 -20.25 -2.19
C TRP A 91 0.58 -21.50 -1.35
N LYS A 92 1.01 -22.70 -1.80
CA LYS A 92 0.88 -23.94 -1.03
C LYS A 92 1.64 -23.86 0.29
N LEU A 93 2.86 -23.31 0.29
CA LEU A 93 3.65 -23.10 1.50
C LEU A 93 2.94 -22.17 2.48
N LEU A 94 2.34 -21.07 2.00
CA LEU A 94 1.53 -20.19 2.84
C LEU A 94 0.27 -20.87 3.36
N ARG A 95 -0.37 -21.72 2.56
CA ARG A 95 -1.56 -22.46 2.99
C ARG A 95 -1.22 -23.44 4.12
N GLN A 96 -0.09 -24.14 4.01
CA GLN A 96 0.42 -24.98 5.10
C GLN A 96 0.72 -24.16 6.35
N ALA A 97 1.34 -22.99 6.22
CA ALA A 97 1.61 -22.09 7.34
C ALA A 97 0.33 -21.59 8.04
N VAL A 98 -0.74 -21.32 7.28
CA VAL A 98 -2.07 -21.01 7.83
C VAL A 98 -2.61 -22.20 8.62
N GLU A 99 -2.52 -23.41 8.08
CA GLU A 99 -3.02 -24.62 8.75
C GLU A 99 -2.24 -24.93 10.03
N MET A 100 -0.92 -24.76 10.03
CA MET A 100 -0.09 -24.84 11.24
C MET A 100 -0.56 -23.85 12.31
N ARG A 101 -1.00 -22.65 11.92
CA ARG A 101 -1.50 -21.65 12.86
C ARG A 101 -2.88 -22.01 13.40
N LEU A 102 -3.79 -22.45 12.53
CA LEU A 102 -5.20 -22.70 12.87
C LEU A 102 -5.42 -24.05 13.56
N LYS A 103 -4.89 -25.14 12.99
CA LYS A 103 -5.11 -26.51 13.47
C LYS A 103 -4.10 -26.89 14.56
N GLU A 104 -2.82 -26.65 14.32
CA GLU A 104 -1.75 -27.06 15.23
C GLU A 104 -1.47 -26.03 16.35
N ARG A 105 -2.12 -24.86 16.30
CA ARG A 105 -1.96 -23.74 17.25
C ARG A 105 -0.50 -23.29 17.45
N LYS A 106 0.36 -23.50 16.44
CA LYS A 106 1.75 -23.06 16.48
C LYS A 106 1.86 -21.55 16.64
N THR A 107 2.97 -21.10 17.20
CA THR A 107 3.28 -19.69 17.37
C THR A 107 3.69 -19.05 16.03
N ASN A 108 3.51 -17.73 15.92
CA ASN A 108 3.97 -16.98 14.74
C ASN A 108 5.49 -17.06 14.52
N GLN A 109 6.26 -17.45 15.55
CA GLN A 109 7.70 -17.67 15.44
C GLN A 109 7.99 -19.00 14.75
N GLU A 110 7.37 -20.09 15.19
CA GLU A 110 7.54 -21.41 14.57
C GLU A 110 7.08 -21.41 13.10
N VAL A 111 5.99 -20.67 12.80
CA VAL A 111 5.53 -20.48 11.42
C VAL A 111 6.55 -19.71 10.59
N ALA A 112 7.23 -18.71 11.17
CA ALA A 112 8.28 -17.97 10.48
C ALA A 112 9.51 -18.85 10.20
N GLU A 113 9.91 -19.66 11.17
CA GLU A 113 11.01 -20.62 11.05
C GLU A 113 10.71 -21.66 9.96
N PHE A 114 9.50 -22.21 9.94
CA PHE A 114 9.05 -23.14 8.89
C PHE A 114 9.10 -22.53 7.49
N LEU A 115 8.58 -21.32 7.31
CA LEU A 115 8.60 -20.67 5.99
C LEU A 115 10.03 -20.33 5.56
N ASN A 116 10.89 -19.89 6.48
CA ASN A 116 12.28 -19.60 6.17
C ASN A 116 13.07 -20.88 5.82
N SER A 117 12.85 -21.99 6.55
CA SER A 117 13.52 -23.27 6.29
C SER A 117 13.05 -23.91 4.98
N SER A 118 11.78 -23.71 4.61
CA SER A 118 11.21 -24.16 3.35
C SER A 118 11.64 -23.32 2.14
N GLY A 119 12.50 -22.32 2.33
CA GLY A 119 13.02 -21.50 1.23
C GLY A 119 12.04 -20.48 0.68
N PHE A 120 11.09 -20.00 1.51
CA PHE A 120 10.03 -19.10 1.08
C PHE A 120 10.56 -17.87 0.33
N SER A 121 10.02 -17.67 -0.87
CA SER A 121 10.42 -16.59 -1.77
C SER A 121 9.19 -15.91 -2.35
N TYR A 122 9.40 -14.82 -3.08
CA TYR A 122 8.34 -14.12 -3.77
C TYR A 122 8.89 -13.45 -5.03
N ARG A 123 8.02 -13.23 -6.00
CA ARG A 123 8.29 -12.44 -7.20
C ARG A 123 7.16 -11.43 -7.41
N LYS A 124 7.45 -10.37 -8.15
CA LYS A 124 6.43 -9.35 -8.46
C LYS A 124 5.63 -9.75 -9.70
N TYR A 125 6.34 -10.04 -10.79
CA TYR A 125 5.78 -10.50 -12.06
C TYR A 125 6.25 -11.92 -12.36
N GLN A 126 5.61 -12.58 -13.31
CA GLN A 126 5.95 -13.96 -13.69
C GLN A 126 7.39 -14.08 -14.20
N ASP A 127 7.85 -13.10 -14.98
CA ASP A 127 9.19 -13.10 -15.60
C ASP A 127 10.30 -12.58 -14.67
N GLU A 128 9.96 -12.07 -13.49
CA GLU A 128 10.97 -11.61 -12.53
C GLU A 128 11.57 -12.77 -11.73
N PRO A 129 12.88 -12.71 -11.41
CA PRO A 129 13.52 -13.69 -10.55
C PRO A 129 12.95 -13.63 -9.13
N TYR A 130 12.90 -14.80 -8.49
CA TYR A 130 12.48 -14.92 -7.09
C TYR A 130 13.42 -14.17 -6.15
N LYS A 131 12.82 -13.38 -5.26
CA LYS A 131 13.48 -12.68 -4.17
C LYS A 131 13.25 -13.47 -2.88
N LYS A 132 14.33 -13.79 -2.17
CA LYS A 132 14.26 -14.47 -0.87
C LYS A 132 13.53 -13.57 0.14
N SER A 133 12.52 -14.10 0.82
CA SER A 133 11.81 -13.38 1.87
C SER A 133 12.19 -13.93 3.23
N LYS A 134 12.96 -13.15 4.00
CA LYS A 134 13.17 -13.44 5.42
C LYS A 134 11.92 -13.03 6.22
N LEU A 135 11.27 -14.00 6.83
CA LEU A 135 10.08 -13.79 7.65
C LEU A 135 10.46 -13.82 9.14
N ASN A 136 9.96 -12.83 9.87
CA ASN A 136 10.05 -12.78 11.33
C ASN A 136 8.62 -12.91 11.91
N LYS A 137 8.51 -13.17 13.21
CA LYS A 137 7.23 -13.22 13.96
C LYS A 137 6.27 -12.06 13.60
N LYS A 138 6.80 -10.82 13.53
CA LYS A 138 6.00 -9.63 13.18
C LYS A 138 5.50 -9.66 11.74
N THR A 139 6.33 -10.10 10.80
CA THR A 139 5.97 -10.20 9.38
C THR A 139 4.91 -11.27 9.16
N VAL A 140 5.02 -12.42 9.84
CA VAL A 140 4.00 -13.47 9.80
C VAL A 140 2.69 -12.99 10.41
N ALA A 141 2.74 -12.29 11.55
CA ALA A 141 1.54 -11.71 12.15
C ALA A 141 0.83 -10.76 11.17
N LYS A 142 1.57 -9.86 10.53
CA LYS A 142 1.02 -8.93 9.53
C LYS A 142 0.44 -9.67 8.32
N LEU A 143 1.13 -10.71 7.84
CA LEU A 143 0.70 -11.53 6.71
C LEU A 143 -0.61 -12.25 7.01
N LEU A 144 -0.72 -12.93 8.15
CA LEU A 144 -1.92 -13.69 8.53
C LEU A 144 -3.12 -12.78 8.86
N SER A 145 -2.87 -11.54 9.26
CA SER A 145 -3.93 -10.55 9.50
C SER A 145 -4.40 -9.83 8.23
N ASP A 146 -3.65 -9.93 7.12
CA ASP A 146 -3.93 -9.15 5.91
C ASP A 146 -5.24 -9.64 5.24
N PRO A 147 -6.26 -8.77 5.10
CA PRO A 147 -7.57 -9.15 4.56
C PRO A 147 -7.53 -9.49 3.05
N PHE A 148 -6.42 -9.18 2.37
CA PHE A 148 -6.21 -9.60 0.98
C PHE A 148 -6.34 -11.12 0.80
N TYR A 149 -5.87 -11.90 1.78
CA TYR A 149 -5.84 -13.36 1.67
C TYR A 149 -7.23 -14.01 1.70
N CYS A 150 -8.27 -13.30 2.13
CA CYS A 150 -9.67 -13.71 1.99
C CYS A 150 -10.42 -13.00 0.85
N GLY A 151 -9.74 -12.17 0.05
CA GLY A 151 -10.29 -11.51 -1.14
C GLY A 151 -10.62 -10.03 -0.97
N VAL A 152 -10.32 -9.41 0.17
CA VAL A 152 -10.55 -7.97 0.37
C VAL A 152 -9.25 -7.20 0.10
N TYR A 153 -9.21 -6.44 -0.99
CA TYR A 153 -8.04 -5.66 -1.35
C TYR A 153 -8.15 -4.22 -0.85
N GLU A 154 -7.23 -3.83 0.03
CA GLU A 154 -7.16 -2.50 0.62
C GLU A 154 -5.88 -1.77 0.19
N TYR A 155 -6.04 -0.49 -0.17
CA TYR A 155 -4.93 0.44 -0.36
C TYR A 155 -5.33 1.86 0.07
N GLY A 156 -4.69 2.36 1.13
CA GLY A 156 -5.00 3.67 1.67
C GLY A 156 -6.42 3.71 2.26
N LYS A 157 -7.33 4.44 1.61
CA LYS A 157 -8.76 4.52 1.97
C LYS A 157 -9.67 3.74 1.01
N ASN A 158 -9.08 3.10 0.01
CA ASN A 158 -9.81 2.40 -1.04
C ASN A 158 -9.87 0.90 -0.72
N TYR A 159 -11.04 0.31 -0.99
CA TYR A 159 -11.33 -1.10 -0.76
C TYR A 159 -11.98 -1.70 -2.01
N ALA A 160 -11.68 -2.97 -2.29
CA ALA A 160 -12.31 -3.73 -3.36
C ALA A 160 -12.48 -5.20 -2.96
N ASN A 161 -13.60 -5.79 -3.35
CA ASN A 161 -13.83 -7.23 -3.19
C ASN A 161 -13.38 -7.95 -4.46
N LEU A 162 -12.27 -8.68 -4.39
CA LEU A 162 -11.67 -9.34 -5.56
C LEU A 162 -12.57 -10.47 -6.10
N HIS A 163 -13.39 -11.09 -5.25
CA HIS A 163 -14.31 -12.15 -5.66
C HIS A 163 -15.41 -11.67 -6.61
N GLU A 164 -15.75 -10.38 -6.56
CA GLU A 164 -16.76 -9.78 -7.43
C GLU A 164 -16.18 -9.32 -8.77
N ILE A 165 -14.86 -9.18 -8.86
CA ILE A 165 -14.17 -8.57 -10.01
C ILE A 165 -13.65 -9.64 -10.97
N TYR A 166 -13.02 -10.69 -10.44
CA TYR A 166 -12.48 -11.79 -11.24
C TYR A 166 -12.43 -13.09 -10.41
N THR A 167 -12.03 -14.19 -11.04
CA THR A 167 -11.84 -15.50 -10.38
C THR A 167 -10.62 -15.48 -9.46
N PHE A 168 -10.72 -14.76 -8.35
CA PHE A 168 -9.68 -14.70 -7.34
C PHE A 168 -9.59 -16.01 -6.55
N VAL A 169 -8.38 -16.50 -6.33
CA VAL A 169 -8.13 -17.71 -5.53
C VAL A 169 -7.70 -17.29 -4.12
N PRO A 170 -8.59 -17.31 -3.12
CA PRO A 170 -8.25 -16.87 -1.77
C PRO A 170 -7.35 -17.90 -1.07
N LEU A 171 -6.41 -17.42 -0.25
CA LEU A 171 -5.56 -18.30 0.57
C LEU A 171 -6.32 -18.84 1.79
N VAL A 172 -7.22 -18.02 2.35
CA VAL A 172 -8.02 -18.34 3.54
C VAL A 172 -9.48 -18.00 3.31
N THR A 173 -10.37 -18.75 3.95
CA THR A 173 -11.79 -18.38 3.97
C THR A 173 -12.03 -17.19 4.90
N THR A 174 -13.18 -16.53 4.76
CA THR A 174 -13.57 -15.41 5.63
C THR A 174 -13.62 -15.84 7.10
N ASP A 175 -14.14 -17.03 7.39
CA ASP A 175 -14.22 -17.57 8.75
C ASP A 175 -12.83 -17.85 9.34
N GLU A 176 -11.94 -18.46 8.55
CA GLU A 176 -10.54 -18.68 8.94
C GLU A 176 -9.83 -17.36 9.25
N HIS A 177 -10.05 -16.32 8.44
CA HIS A 177 -9.46 -14.99 8.65
C HIS A 177 -9.98 -14.33 9.93
N ILE A 178 -11.28 -14.45 10.22
CA ILE A 178 -11.87 -13.94 11.47
C ILE A 178 -11.22 -14.64 12.69
N VAL A 179 -10.98 -15.95 12.61
CA VAL A 179 -10.31 -16.68 13.69
C VAL A 179 -8.84 -16.26 13.83
N LEU A 180 -8.11 -16.06 12.73
CA LEU A 180 -6.72 -15.59 12.75
C LEU A 180 -6.59 -14.18 13.32
N SER A 181 -7.52 -13.28 12.97
CA SER A 181 -7.54 -11.90 13.47
C SER A 181 -7.94 -11.80 14.94
N LYS A 182 -8.93 -12.58 15.41
CA LYS A 182 -9.30 -12.66 16.83
C LYS A 182 -8.14 -13.18 17.70
N ASN A 183 -7.46 -14.24 17.27
CA ASN A 183 -6.27 -14.75 17.98
C ASN A 183 -5.11 -13.74 17.99
N THR A 184 -5.05 -12.84 17.00
CA THR A 184 -4.12 -11.72 17.00
C THR A 184 -4.52 -10.68 18.06
N ALA A 185 -5.81 -10.38 18.20
CA ALA A 185 -6.37 -9.50 19.24
C ALA A 185 -6.19 -10.04 20.68
N ASP A 186 -6.33 -11.34 20.91
CA ASP A 186 -6.09 -11.94 22.23
C ASP A 186 -4.61 -11.90 22.62
N THR A 187 -3.71 -11.87 21.62
CA THR A 187 -2.27 -11.65 21.88
C THR A 187 -1.99 -10.19 22.30
N PHE A 188 -2.86 -9.23 21.96
CA PHE A 188 -2.81 -7.85 22.48
C PHE A 188 -3.30 -7.72 23.93
N GLN A 189 -4.11 -8.66 24.43
CA GLN A 189 -4.55 -8.69 25.83
C GLN A 189 -3.52 -9.27 26.81
N LYS A 190 -2.42 -9.85 26.32
CA LYS A 190 -1.25 -10.06 27.19
C LYS A 190 -0.57 -8.71 27.39
N GLU A 191 -0.63 -8.20 28.62
CA GLU A 191 0.02 -6.93 29.02
C GLU A 191 1.47 -6.90 28.52
N TYR A 192 1.70 -6.14 27.45
CA TYR A 192 3.04 -5.76 27.04
C TYR A 192 3.38 -4.45 27.75
N ALA A 193 4.37 -4.50 28.64
CA ALA A 193 4.96 -3.34 29.32
C ALA A 193 5.77 -2.46 28.35
N GLY A 194 5.11 -1.90 27.34
CA GLY A 194 5.70 -1.03 26.32
C GLY A 194 4.77 0.11 25.96
N ARG A 195 5.33 1.30 25.75
CA ARG A 195 4.62 2.59 25.56
C ARG A 195 3.41 2.48 24.63
N LYS A 196 2.24 2.89 25.15
CA LYS A 196 0.98 3.02 24.43
C LYS A 196 1.13 3.99 23.24
N THR A 197 0.84 3.51 22.04
CA THR A 197 0.50 4.36 20.90
C THR A 197 -0.97 4.10 20.56
N ASN A 198 -1.77 5.16 20.56
CA ASN A 198 -3.22 5.10 20.33
C ASN A 198 -3.56 4.49 18.97
N ALA A 199 -4.27 3.36 18.96
CA ALA A 199 -4.89 2.80 17.77
C ALA A 199 -6.29 3.40 17.60
N GLN A 200 -6.54 4.06 16.48
CA GLN A 200 -7.89 4.48 16.07
C GLN A 200 -8.74 3.24 15.78
N ARG A 201 -9.91 3.15 16.42
CA ARG A 201 -10.95 2.15 16.16
C ARG A 201 -11.43 2.28 14.70
N LEU A 202 -11.26 1.25 13.88
CA LEU A 202 -12.06 1.07 12.67
C LEU A 202 -13.45 0.56 13.09
N GLU A 203 -14.50 1.22 12.61
CA GLU A 203 -15.88 0.84 12.86
C GLU A 203 -16.27 -0.40 12.07
N LEU A 204 -16.82 -1.40 12.78
CA LEU A 204 -17.25 -2.72 12.29
C LEU A 204 -18.53 -2.70 11.43
N GLY A 205 -18.85 -1.60 10.75
CA GLY A 205 -20.14 -1.39 10.08
C GLY A 205 -20.40 -2.26 8.84
N ILE A 206 -19.36 -2.76 8.17
CA ILE A 206 -19.51 -3.44 6.86
C ILE A 206 -19.86 -4.94 7.00
N LEU A 207 -19.70 -5.53 8.19
CA LEU A 207 -19.88 -6.98 8.39
C LEU A 207 -21.24 -7.40 8.94
N ARG A 208 -22.23 -6.51 9.09
CA ARG A 208 -23.49 -6.83 9.79
C ARG A 208 -24.81 -6.69 9.02
N GLU A 209 -24.83 -6.23 7.76
CA GLU A 209 -26.11 -6.03 7.05
C GLU A 209 -26.70 -7.25 6.31
N LYS A 210 -26.39 -8.48 6.73
CA LYS A 210 -27.07 -9.68 6.20
C LYS A 210 -27.50 -10.69 7.26
N VAL A 211 -28.14 -10.20 8.32
CA VAL A 211 -29.09 -11.00 9.13
C VAL A 211 -30.20 -10.07 9.61
N VAL A 212 -31.27 -9.93 8.83
CA VAL A 212 -32.64 -10.46 9.02
C VAL A 212 -33.38 -10.22 7.70
#